data_AF-A0A7C5VDA4-F1
#
_entry.id   AF-A0A7C5VDA4-F1
#
_cell.length_a   1.000
_cell.length_b   1.000
_cell.length_c   1.000
_cell.angle_alpha   90.00
_cell.angle_beta   90.00
_cell.angle_gamma   90.00
#
_symmetry.space_group_name_H-M   'P 1'
#
loop_
_entity.id
_entity.type
_entity.pdbx_description
1 polymer ?
#
loop_
_entity_poly.entity_id
_entity_poly.type
_entity_poly.pdbx_seq_one_letter_code
_entity_poly.pdbx_strand_id
1 'polypeptide(L)'
;MLDSEGVRDDLGLPSLDVLVRRADESSGPRVVITVPVRRSDFLERLEGTLRILSRRDRASLCLVAGNPAYLTEEERRRSAPRLLAYAAERVHRELGGRTEVFVGTERVERTVERLCRELDVVPFLLLDLHPPELLERLRPNGNRLAVYVPFALGPSSEAIPALLPYVRRRMTVRQLTGDPSEHVERFCVVGDPDRVASRLRSLTERYDVIVGYPALLVPEQLRFWARVNTARDSEPTS
;
A
#
# COMPACT_ATOMS: atom_id res chain seq x y z
N MET A 1 0.68 -6.96 2.63
CA MET A 1 -0.14 -5.82 3.07
C MET A 1 -1.60 -6.24 2.99
N LEU A 2 -2.40 -5.91 3.99
CA LEU A 2 -3.82 -6.23 4.02
C LEU A 2 -4.58 -4.99 3.60
N ASP A 3 -5.25 -5.06 2.45
CA ASP A 3 -6.09 -3.96 1.97
C ASP A 3 -7.34 -3.83 2.85
N SER A 4 -7.90 -2.62 2.91
CA SER A 4 -9.13 -2.33 3.65
C SER A 4 -10.12 -1.65 2.73
N GLU A 5 -11.05 -2.45 2.21
CA GLU A 5 -12.07 -1.99 1.28
C GLU A 5 -13.32 -1.56 2.05
N GLY A 6 -13.79 -2.33 3.05
CA GLY A 6 -14.97 -1.94 3.84
C GLY A 6 -15.19 -2.81 5.07
N VAL A 7 -16.09 -2.40 5.97
CA VAL A 7 -16.34 -3.09 7.25
C VAL A 7 -16.71 -4.57 7.07
N ARG A 8 -17.39 -4.92 5.96
CA ARG A 8 -17.85 -6.29 5.69
C ARG A 8 -16.74 -7.22 5.19
N ASP A 9 -15.72 -6.66 4.54
CA ASP A 9 -14.66 -7.42 3.86
C ASP A 9 -13.35 -7.40 4.66
N ASP A 10 -13.22 -6.47 5.60
CA ASP A 10 -12.07 -6.38 6.47
C ASP A 10 -11.97 -7.56 7.44
N LEU A 11 -10.74 -8.03 7.66
CA LEU A 11 -10.43 -8.82 8.84
C LEU A 11 -10.69 -7.98 10.11
N GLY A 12 -11.44 -8.58 11.04
CA GLY A 12 -11.60 -8.04 12.39
C GLY A 12 -10.28 -8.07 13.17
N LEU A 13 -10.16 -7.19 14.17
CA LEU A 13 -8.96 -7.07 15.01
C LEU A 13 -8.49 -8.41 15.63
N PRO A 14 -9.36 -9.31 16.12
CA PRO A 14 -8.91 -10.62 16.62
C PRO A 14 -8.26 -11.48 15.54
N SER A 15 -8.83 -11.49 14.33
CA SER A 15 -8.27 -12.22 13.19
C SER A 15 -6.94 -11.63 12.73
N LEU A 16 -6.79 -10.30 12.79
CA LEU A 16 -5.53 -9.62 12.53
C LEU A 16 -4.45 -10.02 13.55
N ASP A 17 -4.75 -10.02 14.85
CA ASP A 17 -3.76 -10.45 15.86
C ASP A 17 -3.35 -11.92 15.66
N VAL A 18 -4.29 -12.81 15.33
CA VAL A 18 -3.98 -14.21 15.02
C VAL A 18 -3.06 -14.33 13.79
N LEU A 19 -3.33 -13.57 12.72
CA LEU A 19 -2.52 -13.58 11.51
C LEU A 19 -1.10 -13.07 11.78
N VAL A 20 -0.98 -11.94 12.49
CA VAL A 20 0.32 -11.37 12.85
C VAL A 20 1.09 -12.32 13.78
N ARG A 21 0.42 -12.91 14.78
CA ARG A 21 1.04 -13.89 15.68
C ARG A 21 1.61 -15.09 14.90
N ARG A 22 0.85 -15.62 13.93
CA ARG A 22 1.33 -16.72 13.08
C ARG A 22 2.55 -16.29 12.25
N ALA A 23 2.58 -15.05 11.77
CA ALA A 23 3.75 -14.53 11.07
C ALA A 23 4.97 -14.45 12.01
N ASP A 24 4.81 -13.99 13.25
CA ASP A 24 5.89 -14.00 14.25
C ASP A 24 6.39 -15.43 14.53
N GLU A 25 5.49 -16.35 14.86
CA GLU A 25 5.80 -17.75 15.22
C GLU A 25 6.51 -18.52 14.09
N SER A 26 6.18 -18.22 12.83
CA SER A 26 6.76 -18.88 11.66
C SER A 26 7.95 -18.13 11.06
N SER A 27 8.36 -17.00 11.65
CA SER A 27 9.28 -16.06 11.01
C SER A 27 8.84 -15.64 9.59
N GLY A 28 7.53 -15.57 9.37
CA GLY A 28 6.88 -15.26 8.10
C GLY A 28 6.96 -13.78 7.71
N PRO A 29 6.26 -13.33 6.67
CA PRO A 29 6.37 -11.95 6.19
C PRO A 29 5.82 -10.93 7.20
N ARG A 30 6.33 -9.69 7.12
CA ARG A 30 5.73 -8.55 7.83
C ARG A 30 4.30 -8.32 7.34
N VAL A 31 3.36 -8.20 8.27
CA VAL A 31 1.95 -7.92 8.03
C VAL A 31 1.71 -6.43 8.20
N VAL A 32 1.50 -5.75 7.07
CA VAL A 32 1.12 -4.32 7.05
C VAL A 32 -0.40 -4.21 7.08
N ILE A 33 -0.95 -3.65 8.17
CA ILE A 33 -2.38 -3.47 8.39
C ILE A 33 -2.80 -2.10 7.85
N THR A 34 -3.77 -2.06 6.94
CA THR A 34 -4.28 -0.79 6.40
C THR A 34 -5.41 -0.24 7.26
N VAL A 35 -5.31 1.05 7.61
CA VAL A 35 -6.30 1.78 8.40
C VAL A 35 -6.78 3.00 7.61
N PRO A 36 -8.01 2.98 7.08
CA PRO A 36 -8.62 4.11 6.39
C PRO A 36 -9.15 5.14 7.40
N VAL A 37 -8.54 6.33 7.43
CA VAL A 37 -8.77 7.29 8.51
C VAL A 37 -10.13 7.99 8.45
N ARG A 38 -10.78 8.02 7.27
CA ARG A 38 -12.10 8.64 7.12
C ARG A 38 -13.25 7.75 7.57
N ARG A 39 -13.02 6.46 7.86
CA ARG A 39 -14.10 5.60 8.30
C ARG A 39 -14.63 5.97 9.69
N SER A 40 -15.89 5.65 9.91
CA SER A 40 -16.61 5.81 11.17
C SER A 40 -15.94 5.05 12.32
N ASP A 41 -15.43 3.84 12.05
CA ASP A 41 -14.72 2.97 13.00
C ASP A 41 -13.21 3.29 13.14
N PHE A 42 -12.71 4.36 12.50
CA PHE A 42 -11.27 4.66 12.44
C PHE A 42 -10.58 4.65 13.81
N LEU A 43 -11.16 5.31 14.83
CA LEU A 43 -10.53 5.41 16.15
C LEU A 43 -10.41 4.06 16.85
N GLU A 44 -11.46 3.25 16.80
CA GLU A 44 -11.47 1.89 17.37
C GLU A 44 -10.46 0.99 16.65
N ARG A 45 -10.44 1.06 15.32
CA ARG A 45 -9.51 0.28 14.49
C ARG A 45 -8.06 0.70 14.71
N LEU A 46 -7.77 2.01 14.81
CA LEU A 46 -6.43 2.51 15.11
C LEU A 46 -5.96 2.04 16.49
N GLU A 47 -6.81 2.19 17.51
CA GLU A 47 -6.53 1.73 18.88
C GLU A 47 -6.21 0.24 18.94
N GLY A 48 -7.05 -0.60 18.31
CA GLY A 48 -6.80 -2.04 18.23
C GLY A 48 -5.52 -2.38 17.48
N THR A 49 -5.22 -1.65 16.42
CA THR A 49 -3.99 -1.84 15.63
C THR A 49 -2.75 -1.44 16.43
N LEU A 50 -2.78 -0.34 17.20
CA LEU A 50 -1.68 0.07 18.09
C LEU A 50 -1.37 -0.99 19.16
N ARG A 51 -2.39 -1.67 19.69
CA ARG A 51 -2.20 -2.80 20.62
C ARG A 51 -1.51 -4.00 19.97
N ILE A 52 -1.79 -4.27 18.70
CA ILE A 52 -1.11 -5.31 17.94
C ILE A 52 0.34 -4.89 17.69
N LEU A 53 0.57 -3.68 17.19
CA LEU A 53 1.90 -3.15 16.87
C LEU A 53 2.84 -3.10 18.08
N SER A 54 2.32 -2.80 19.28
CA SER A 54 3.12 -2.75 20.51
C SER A 54 3.55 -4.13 21.04
N ARG A 55 3.00 -5.22 20.51
CA ARG A 55 3.25 -6.60 20.99
C ARG A 55 3.89 -7.51 19.94
N ARG A 56 3.97 -7.08 18.69
CA ARG A 56 4.27 -7.93 17.54
C ARG A 56 5.28 -7.26 16.61
N ASP A 57 6.45 -7.88 16.45
CA ASP A 57 7.56 -7.29 15.69
C ASP A 57 7.31 -7.32 14.18
N ARG A 58 6.52 -8.29 13.69
CA ARG A 58 6.15 -8.39 12.27
C ARG A 58 4.88 -7.63 11.91
N ALA A 59 4.36 -6.76 12.79
CA ALA A 59 3.28 -5.85 12.44
C ALA A 59 3.81 -4.51 11.93
N SER A 60 3.14 -3.96 10.92
CA SER A 60 3.32 -2.58 10.45
C SER A 60 1.97 -1.95 10.15
N LEU A 61 1.97 -0.64 9.94
CA LEU A 61 0.77 0.14 9.71
C LEU A 61 0.82 0.83 8.35
N CYS A 62 -0.30 0.85 7.65
CA CYS A 62 -0.53 1.81 6.57
C CYS A 62 -1.75 2.67 6.88
N LEU A 63 -1.55 3.98 6.89
CA LEU A 63 -2.60 4.97 7.04
C LEU A 63 -3.01 5.47 5.65
N VAL A 64 -4.30 5.40 5.33
CA VAL A 64 -4.83 5.89 4.04
C VAL A 64 -6.03 6.79 4.25
N ALA A 65 -6.32 7.67 3.30
CA ALA A 65 -7.53 8.48 3.32
C ALA A 65 -8.81 7.63 3.28
N GLY A 66 -8.74 6.40 2.75
CA GLY A 66 -9.88 5.54 2.46
C GLY A 66 -10.44 5.81 1.06
N ASN A 67 -10.73 4.75 0.31
CA ASN A 67 -11.22 4.85 -1.06
C ASN A 67 -12.68 5.38 -1.08
N PRO A 68 -12.97 6.50 -1.77
CA PRO A 68 -14.32 7.08 -1.82
C PRO A 68 -15.44 6.11 -2.27
N ALA A 69 -15.10 5.08 -3.04
CA ALA A 69 -16.04 4.04 -3.50
C ALA A 69 -16.64 3.22 -2.35
N TYR A 70 -15.95 3.14 -1.21
CA TYR A 70 -16.37 2.33 -0.07
C TYR A 70 -16.74 3.15 1.17
N LEU A 71 -16.62 4.48 1.09
CA LEU A 71 -17.01 5.37 2.17
C LEU A 71 -18.47 5.77 2.02
N THR A 72 -19.16 5.91 3.14
CA THR A 72 -20.45 6.60 3.20
C THR A 72 -20.29 8.08 2.88
N GLU A 73 -21.39 8.76 2.58
CA GLU A 73 -21.38 10.19 2.29
C GLU A 73 -20.85 11.02 3.47
N GLU A 74 -21.17 10.63 4.70
CA GLU A 74 -20.65 11.30 5.89
C GLU A 74 -19.13 11.12 6.02
N GLU A 75 -18.64 9.90 5.85
CA GLU A 75 -17.20 9.59 5.90
C GLU A 75 -16.43 10.32 4.80
N ARG A 76 -16.99 10.43 3.59
CA ARG A 76 -16.37 11.19 2.48
C ARG A 76 -16.12 12.66 2.82
N ARG A 77 -17.00 13.28 3.61
CA ARG A 77 -16.89 14.68 4.03
C ARG A 77 -15.84 14.94 5.11
N ARG A 78 -15.33 13.89 5.76
CA ARG A 78 -14.29 14.04 6.80
C ARG A 78 -12.96 14.46 6.18
N SER A 79 -12.21 15.32 6.88
CA SER A 79 -10.91 15.82 6.41
C SER A 79 -9.83 14.74 6.51
N ALA A 80 -9.53 14.08 5.38
CA ALA A 80 -8.44 13.10 5.30
C ALA A 80 -7.08 13.68 5.73
N PRO A 81 -6.66 14.89 5.28
CA PRO A 81 -5.42 15.53 5.76
C PRO A 81 -5.29 15.57 7.29
N ARG A 82 -6.33 16.08 7.97
CA ARG A 82 -6.32 16.24 9.43
C ARG A 82 -6.28 14.89 10.13
N LEU A 83 -7.04 13.92 9.65
CA LEU A 83 -7.14 12.60 10.26
C LEU A 83 -5.86 11.77 10.05
N LEU A 84 -5.22 11.87 8.88
CA LEU A 84 -3.92 11.25 8.61
C LEU A 84 -2.83 11.82 9.52
N ALA A 85 -2.76 13.14 9.65
CA ALA A 85 -1.81 13.79 10.55
C ALA A 85 -2.00 13.34 11.99
N TYR A 86 -3.23 13.41 12.49
CA TYR A 86 -3.58 12.93 13.83
C TYR A 86 -3.15 11.47 14.06
N ALA A 87 -3.45 10.59 13.10
CA ALA A 87 -3.11 9.17 13.19
C ALA A 87 -1.58 8.95 13.23
N ALA A 88 -0.84 9.59 12.31
CA ALA A 88 0.61 9.44 12.23
C ALA A 88 1.32 9.99 13.48
N GLU A 89 0.93 11.18 13.95
CA GLU A 89 1.47 11.80 15.16
C GLU A 89 1.18 10.94 16.41
N ARG A 90 -0.02 10.35 16.48
CA ARG A 90 -0.40 9.45 17.57
C ARG A 90 0.45 8.18 17.56
N VAL A 91 0.60 7.54 16.41
CA VAL A 91 1.43 6.33 16.26
C VAL A 91 2.88 6.61 16.64
N HIS A 92 3.42 7.73 16.15
CA HIS A 92 4.79 8.15 16.48
C HIS A 92 4.98 8.34 18.00
N ARG A 93 4.04 9.01 18.67
CA ARG A 93 4.08 9.23 20.12
C ARG A 93 4.03 7.94 20.93
N GLU A 94 3.17 6.99 20.53
CA GLU A 94 2.95 5.75 21.28
C GLU A 94 4.02 4.69 21.02
N LEU A 95 4.59 4.64 19.80
CA LEU A 95 5.54 3.58 19.39
C LEU A 95 6.98 4.08 19.19
N GLY A 96 7.24 5.38 19.27
CA GLY A 96 8.60 5.95 19.32
C GLY A 96 9.49 5.61 18.12
N GLY A 97 8.91 5.47 16.92
CA GLY A 97 9.65 5.13 15.70
C GLY A 97 10.04 3.65 15.55
N ARG A 98 9.62 2.76 16.46
CA ARG A 98 9.90 1.31 16.38
C ARG A 98 9.17 0.59 15.24
N THR A 99 8.20 1.25 14.64
CA THR A 99 7.30 0.68 13.64
C THR A 99 7.32 1.52 12.39
N GLU A 100 7.57 0.87 11.26
CA GLU A 100 7.45 1.50 9.95
C GLU A 100 5.98 1.82 9.66
N VAL A 101 5.70 3.10 9.39
CA VAL A 101 4.36 3.62 9.10
C VAL A 101 4.31 4.10 7.66
N PHE A 102 3.53 3.39 6.84
CA PHE A 102 3.22 3.78 5.48
C PHE A 102 2.09 4.81 5.48
N VAL A 103 2.15 5.82 4.62
CA VAL A 103 1.10 6.84 4.50
C VAL A 103 0.69 7.03 3.04
N GLY A 104 -0.55 6.68 2.72
CA GLY A 104 -1.13 6.82 1.38
C GLY A 104 -1.15 8.28 0.91
N THR A 105 -0.66 8.54 -0.29
CA THR A 105 -0.46 9.91 -0.80
C THR A 105 -1.62 10.47 -1.63
N GLU A 106 -2.51 9.61 -2.12
CA GLU A 106 -3.55 9.99 -3.09
C GLU A 106 -4.42 11.17 -2.59
N ARG A 107 -4.33 12.31 -3.29
CA ARG A 107 -5.07 13.56 -3.01
C ARG A 107 -4.73 14.25 -1.68
N VAL A 108 -3.66 13.81 -1.01
CA VAL A 108 -3.19 14.36 0.27
C VAL A 108 -1.69 14.60 0.27
N GLU A 109 -1.09 14.77 -0.91
CA GLU A 109 0.36 14.79 -1.15
C GLU A 109 1.05 15.83 -0.27
N ARG A 110 0.49 17.05 -0.16
CA ARG A 110 1.06 18.12 0.71
C ARG A 110 1.08 17.75 2.19
N THR A 111 0.08 16.99 2.64
CA THR A 111 0.03 16.53 4.04
C THR A 111 1.10 15.47 4.26
N VAL A 112 1.24 14.52 3.33
CA VAL A 112 2.28 13.49 3.45
C VAL A 112 3.67 14.09 3.34
N GLU A 113 3.89 15.04 2.44
CA GLU A 113 5.12 15.82 2.33
C GLU A 113 5.51 16.48 3.66
N ARG A 114 4.54 17.11 4.34
CA ARG A 114 4.73 17.65 5.70
C ARG A 114 5.09 16.55 6.70
N LEU A 115 4.33 15.45 6.70
CA LEU A 115 4.59 14.34 7.62
C LEU A 115 5.98 13.71 7.40
N CYS A 116 6.52 13.68 6.18
CA CYS A 116 7.88 13.19 5.92
C CYS A 116 8.96 14.08 6.53
N ARG A 117 8.71 15.40 6.61
CA ARG A 117 9.63 16.35 7.26
C ARG A 117 9.60 16.22 8.77
N GLU A 118 8.42 16.00 9.32
CA GLU A 118 8.17 16.00 10.76
C GLU A 118 8.38 14.62 11.40
N LEU A 119 8.12 13.55 10.66
CA LEU A 119 8.09 12.16 11.12
C LEU A 119 8.81 11.24 10.12
N ASP A 120 9.37 10.13 10.62
CA ASP A 120 9.95 9.07 9.78
C ASP A 120 8.87 8.14 9.22
N VAL A 121 8.03 8.68 8.32
CA VAL A 121 7.00 7.92 7.60
C VAL A 121 7.48 7.52 6.20
N VAL A 122 6.86 6.47 5.66
CA VAL A 122 7.09 5.97 4.29
C VAL A 122 5.91 6.37 3.40
N PRO A 123 6.05 7.37 2.51
CA PRO A 123 5.01 7.70 1.54
C PRO A 123 4.66 6.50 0.68
N PHE A 124 3.36 6.23 0.59
CA PHE A 124 2.82 5.11 -0.16
C PHE A 124 2.02 5.60 -1.36
N LEU A 125 2.60 5.45 -2.54
CA LEU A 125 2.03 5.89 -3.80
C LEU A 125 1.30 4.75 -4.49
N LEU A 126 0.29 5.08 -5.29
CA LEU A 126 -0.28 4.16 -6.27
C LEU A 126 0.57 4.22 -7.54
N LEU A 127 0.83 3.08 -8.20
CA LEU A 127 1.60 3.06 -9.45
C LEU A 127 1.01 4.03 -10.50
N ASP A 128 1.87 4.90 -11.01
CA ASP A 128 1.56 5.89 -12.05
C ASP A 128 2.86 6.49 -12.61
N LEU A 129 2.72 7.40 -13.59
CA LEU A 129 3.79 8.25 -14.11
C LEU A 129 4.04 9.44 -13.17
N HIS A 130 4.58 9.18 -11.99
CA HIS A 130 4.93 10.25 -11.05
C HIS A 130 6.11 11.07 -11.58
N PRO A 131 6.07 12.41 -11.53
CA PRO A 131 7.19 13.25 -11.93
C PRO A 131 8.31 13.15 -10.88
N PRO A 132 9.60 13.23 -11.26
CA PRO A 132 10.73 13.16 -10.31
C PRO A 132 10.61 14.17 -9.15
N GLU A 133 10.12 15.37 -9.42
CA GLU A 133 9.96 16.45 -8.44
C GLU A 133 8.92 16.13 -7.35
N LEU A 134 7.94 15.26 -7.65
CA LEU A 134 7.04 14.74 -6.62
C LEU A 134 7.77 13.75 -5.71
N LEU A 135 8.58 12.85 -6.29
CA LEU A 135 9.30 11.86 -5.51
C LEU A 135 10.33 12.52 -4.59
N GLU A 136 11.08 13.51 -5.08
CA GLU A 136 12.04 14.27 -4.26
C GLU A 136 11.38 15.00 -3.10
N ARG A 137 10.22 15.65 -3.33
CA ARG A 137 9.45 16.30 -2.25
C ARG A 137 9.01 15.32 -1.16
N LEU A 138 8.78 14.07 -1.51
CA LEU A 138 8.41 13.01 -0.56
C LEU A 138 9.63 12.37 0.14
N ARG A 139 10.86 12.83 -0.15
CA ARG A 139 12.09 12.37 0.51
C ARG A 139 12.89 13.50 1.18
N PRO A 140 12.26 14.43 1.92
CA PRO A 140 12.97 15.59 2.45
C PRO A 140 14.11 15.22 3.42
N ASN A 141 13.99 14.07 4.11
CA ASN A 141 15.00 13.56 5.04
C ASN A 141 15.58 12.21 4.57
N GLY A 142 15.53 11.92 3.27
CA GLY A 142 15.89 10.60 2.74
C GLY A 142 14.84 9.51 3.03
N ASN A 143 13.57 9.91 3.28
CA ASN A 143 12.47 8.97 3.52
C ASN A 143 12.41 7.90 2.42
N ARG A 144 12.06 6.68 2.81
CA ARG A 144 11.79 5.59 1.85
C ARG A 144 10.49 5.86 1.12
N LEU A 145 10.39 5.43 -0.14
CA LEU A 145 9.16 5.48 -0.92
C LEU A 145 8.64 4.08 -1.18
N ALA A 146 7.33 3.92 -0.98
CA ALA A 146 6.61 2.71 -1.28
C ALA A 146 5.65 2.90 -2.45
N VAL A 147 5.47 1.88 -3.28
CA VAL A 147 4.49 1.88 -4.38
C VAL A 147 3.60 0.64 -4.35
N TYR A 148 2.30 0.86 -4.48
CA TYR A 148 1.30 -0.18 -4.68
C TYR A 148 1.25 -0.57 -6.16
N VAL A 149 1.46 -1.86 -6.44
CA VAL A 149 1.55 -2.40 -7.80
C VAL A 149 0.54 -3.54 -7.94
N PRO A 150 -0.66 -3.26 -8.48
CA PRO A 150 -1.53 -4.31 -8.97
C PRO A 150 -0.83 -5.07 -10.09
N PHE A 151 -0.86 -6.40 -10.04
CA PHE A 151 -0.23 -7.22 -11.06
C PHE A 151 -1.04 -8.46 -11.42
N ALA A 152 -0.80 -8.99 -12.61
CA ALA A 152 -1.33 -10.27 -13.06
C ALA A 152 -0.33 -10.97 -13.98
N LEU A 153 0.12 -12.15 -13.57
CA LEU A 153 0.83 -13.08 -14.44
C LEU A 153 -0.13 -13.83 -15.37
N GLY A 154 0.31 -14.09 -16.59
CA GLY A 154 -0.38 -14.97 -17.52
C GLY A 154 -0.70 -14.32 -18.86
N PRO A 155 -1.43 -15.03 -19.74
CA PRO A 155 -1.80 -14.53 -21.05
C PRO A 155 -2.70 -13.29 -20.92
N SER A 156 -2.49 -12.32 -21.81
CA SER A 156 -3.22 -11.05 -21.80
C SER A 156 -4.74 -11.22 -21.85
N SER A 157 -5.24 -12.28 -22.50
CA SER A 157 -6.67 -12.61 -22.61
C SER A 157 -7.37 -12.84 -21.26
N GLU A 158 -6.63 -13.26 -20.23
CA GLU A 158 -7.16 -13.51 -18.88
C GLU A 158 -6.71 -12.44 -17.90
N ALA A 159 -5.44 -12.06 -17.97
CA ALA A 159 -4.80 -11.16 -17.02
C ALA A 159 -5.30 -9.70 -17.16
N ILE A 160 -5.51 -9.21 -18.38
CA ILE A 160 -5.97 -7.83 -18.62
C ILE A 160 -7.40 -7.63 -18.08
N PRO A 161 -8.39 -8.47 -18.43
CA PRO A 161 -9.76 -8.32 -17.91
C PRO A 161 -9.84 -8.21 -16.39
N ALA A 162 -9.02 -8.98 -15.66
CA ALA A 162 -8.98 -8.94 -14.19
C ALA A 162 -8.48 -7.58 -13.64
N LEU A 163 -7.64 -6.86 -14.38
CA LEU A 163 -7.10 -5.56 -14.00
C LEU A 163 -8.01 -4.38 -14.41
N LEU A 164 -8.87 -4.55 -15.43
CA LEU A 164 -9.70 -3.46 -15.96
C LEU A 164 -10.58 -2.76 -14.91
N PRO A 165 -11.22 -3.45 -13.93
CA PRO A 165 -11.96 -2.77 -12.88
C PRO A 165 -11.10 -1.78 -12.07
N TYR A 166 -9.86 -2.16 -11.75
CA TYR A 166 -8.93 -1.28 -11.06
C TYR A 166 -8.54 -0.09 -11.95
N VAL A 167 -8.19 -0.35 -13.21
CA VAL A 167 -7.79 0.69 -14.18
C VAL A 167 -8.91 1.71 -14.37
N ARG A 168 -10.17 1.27 -14.52
CA ARG A 168 -11.33 2.16 -14.63
C ARG A 168 -11.45 3.11 -13.44
N ARG A 169 -11.32 2.60 -12.21
CA ARG A 169 -11.34 3.43 -11.00
C ARG A 169 -10.23 4.48 -11.01
N ARG A 170 -9.01 4.10 -11.43
CA ARG A 170 -7.87 5.01 -11.54
C ARG A 170 -8.10 6.08 -12.60
N MET A 171 -8.63 5.71 -13.76
CA MET A 171 -8.99 6.67 -14.81
C MET A 171 -10.00 7.70 -14.31
N THR A 172 -11.06 7.28 -13.60
CA THR A 172 -12.04 8.20 -13.01
C THR A 172 -11.39 9.20 -12.06
N VAL A 173 -10.52 8.71 -11.17
CA VAL A 173 -9.80 9.58 -10.21
C VAL A 173 -8.88 10.58 -10.92
N ARG A 174 -8.24 10.15 -12.02
CA ARG A 174 -7.32 10.94 -12.84
C ARG A 174 -8.00 11.75 -13.94
N GLN A 175 -9.31 11.63 -14.10
CA GLN A 175 -10.10 12.25 -15.17
C GLN A 175 -9.58 11.90 -16.58
N LEU A 176 -9.13 10.65 -16.76
CA LEU A 176 -8.71 10.14 -18.07
C LEU A 176 -9.92 9.61 -18.85
N THR A 177 -9.89 9.77 -20.17
CA THR A 177 -10.85 9.24 -21.12
C THR A 177 -10.19 8.19 -22.02
N GLY A 178 -10.96 7.39 -22.74
CA GLY A 178 -10.45 6.34 -23.64
C GLY A 178 -10.75 4.92 -23.15
N ASP A 179 -10.19 3.92 -23.84
CA ASP A 179 -10.33 2.51 -23.46
C ASP A 179 -9.42 2.19 -22.25
N PRO A 180 -9.96 1.68 -21.13
CA PRO A 180 -9.17 1.20 -20.01
C PRO A 180 -8.04 0.23 -20.37
N SER A 181 -8.17 -0.56 -21.43
CA SER A 181 -7.12 -1.49 -21.86
C SER A 181 -5.80 -0.78 -22.21
N GLU A 182 -5.88 0.45 -22.75
CA GLU A 182 -4.72 1.27 -23.14
C GLU A 182 -3.95 1.83 -21.94
N HIS A 183 -4.55 1.79 -20.75
CA HIS A 183 -3.97 2.33 -19.52
C HIS A 183 -3.47 1.26 -18.54
N VAL A 184 -3.55 -0.03 -18.90
CA VAL A 184 -3.15 -1.13 -18.02
C VAL A 184 -1.69 -0.98 -17.59
N GLU A 185 -0.76 -0.76 -18.52
CA GLU A 185 0.68 -0.68 -18.21
C GLU A 185 1.08 0.58 -17.44
N ARG A 186 0.19 1.59 -17.41
CA ARG A 186 0.38 2.81 -16.62
C ARG A 186 0.10 2.57 -15.14
N PHE A 187 -0.92 1.77 -14.82
CA PHE A 187 -1.42 1.60 -13.45
C PHE A 187 -1.13 0.22 -12.86
N CYS A 188 -0.75 -0.75 -13.69
CA CYS A 188 -0.58 -2.16 -13.32
C CYS A 188 0.68 -2.75 -13.98
N VAL A 189 1.05 -3.95 -13.55
CA VAL A 189 2.10 -4.76 -14.18
C VAL A 189 1.51 -6.09 -14.64
N VAL A 190 1.60 -6.40 -15.94
CA VAL A 190 0.97 -7.58 -16.53
C VAL A 190 1.92 -8.27 -17.52
N GLY A 191 1.89 -9.59 -17.57
CA GLY A 191 2.64 -10.37 -18.56
C GLY A 191 3.11 -11.72 -18.04
N ASP A 192 4.08 -12.31 -18.73
CA ASP A 192 4.81 -13.48 -18.22
C ASP A 192 5.73 -13.12 -17.03
N PRO A 193 6.24 -14.12 -16.29
CA PRO A 193 7.12 -13.89 -15.14
C PRO A 193 8.34 -13.01 -15.42
N ASP A 194 8.97 -13.14 -16.59
CA ASP A 194 10.20 -12.41 -16.93
C ASP A 194 9.91 -10.94 -17.19
N ARG A 195 8.82 -10.66 -17.92
CA ARG A 195 8.34 -9.30 -18.17
C ARG A 195 7.94 -8.61 -16.88
N VAL A 196 7.20 -9.30 -16.01
CA VAL A 196 6.81 -8.75 -14.70
C VAL A 196 8.06 -8.50 -13.85
N ALA A 197 8.98 -9.45 -13.75
CA ALA A 197 10.22 -9.29 -12.97
C ALA A 197 11.08 -8.12 -13.48
N SER A 198 11.22 -7.98 -14.81
CA SER A 198 11.93 -6.86 -15.44
C SER A 198 11.28 -5.52 -15.08
N ARG A 199 9.94 -5.45 -15.17
CA ARG A 199 9.20 -4.24 -14.79
C ARG A 199 9.39 -3.90 -13.31
N LEU A 200 9.35 -4.89 -12.42
CA LEU A 200 9.59 -4.68 -10.98
C LEU A 200 11.01 -4.19 -10.69
N ARG A 201 12.04 -4.64 -11.43
CA ARG A 201 13.40 -4.10 -11.33
C ARG A 201 13.48 -2.64 -11.79
N SER A 202 12.80 -2.25 -12.85
CA SER A 202 12.77 -0.82 -13.25
C SER A 202 12.10 0.06 -12.17
N LEU A 203 11.16 -0.48 -11.41
CA LEU A 203 10.51 0.26 -10.33
C LEU A 203 11.44 0.46 -9.12
N THR A 204 12.42 -0.42 -8.88
CA THR A 204 13.35 -0.24 -7.75
C THR A 204 14.30 0.92 -7.91
N GLU A 205 14.51 1.39 -9.13
CA GLU A 205 15.28 2.61 -9.38
C GLU A 205 14.60 3.85 -8.80
N ARG A 206 13.30 3.76 -8.46
CA ARG A 206 12.48 4.90 -8.01
C ARG A 206 11.86 4.69 -6.63
N TYR A 207 11.54 3.44 -6.27
CA TYR A 207 10.84 3.08 -5.03
C TYR A 207 11.65 2.05 -4.24
N ASP A 208 11.76 2.26 -2.94
CA ASP A 208 12.48 1.36 -2.02
C ASP A 208 11.63 0.16 -1.63
N VAL A 209 10.30 0.33 -1.62
CA VAL A 209 9.34 -0.72 -1.27
C VAL A 209 8.32 -0.89 -2.39
N ILE A 210 8.16 -2.12 -2.86
CA ILE A 210 7.13 -2.46 -3.84
C ILE A 210 6.13 -3.38 -3.16
N VAL A 211 4.88 -2.94 -3.09
CA VAL A 211 3.77 -3.73 -2.55
C VAL A 211 2.95 -4.28 -3.71
N GLY A 212 3.14 -5.55 -4.02
CA GLY A 212 2.39 -6.24 -5.05
C GLY A 212 1.01 -6.66 -4.58
N TYR A 213 0.02 -6.48 -5.45
CA TYR A 213 -1.32 -7.00 -5.24
C TYR A 213 -1.76 -7.84 -6.45
N PRO A 214 -1.94 -9.16 -6.29
CA PRO A 214 -2.32 -10.02 -7.40
C PRO A 214 -3.79 -9.80 -7.74
N ALA A 215 -4.09 -9.45 -8.99
CA ALA A 215 -5.47 -9.32 -9.47
C ALA A 215 -6.17 -10.68 -9.65
N LEU A 216 -5.38 -11.75 -9.77
CA LEU A 216 -5.86 -13.14 -9.78
C LEU A 216 -5.43 -13.79 -8.47
N LEU A 217 -6.39 -14.26 -7.65
CA LEU A 217 -6.12 -14.89 -6.36
C LEU A 217 -5.77 -16.38 -6.52
N VAL A 218 -4.76 -16.67 -7.34
CA VAL A 218 -4.26 -18.03 -7.59
C VAL A 218 -2.88 -18.24 -6.97
N PRO A 219 -2.55 -19.44 -6.45
CA PRO A 219 -1.29 -19.70 -5.75
C PRO A 219 -0.03 -19.33 -6.54
N GLU A 220 -0.07 -19.42 -7.87
CA GLU A 220 1.04 -19.14 -8.77
C GLU A 220 1.51 -17.68 -8.65
N GLN A 221 0.57 -16.74 -8.53
CA GLN A 221 0.86 -15.31 -8.36
C GLN A 221 1.58 -15.05 -7.03
N LEU A 222 1.13 -15.71 -5.96
CA LEU A 222 1.72 -15.61 -4.63
C LEU A 222 3.12 -16.23 -4.59
N ARG A 223 3.31 -17.40 -5.20
CA ARG A 223 4.62 -18.06 -5.29
C ARG A 223 5.62 -17.22 -6.08
N PHE A 224 5.19 -16.62 -7.19
CA PHE A 224 6.03 -15.69 -7.94
C PHE A 224 6.47 -14.52 -7.08
N TRP A 225 5.51 -13.85 -6.42
CA TRP A 225 5.83 -12.68 -5.59
C TRP A 225 6.78 -13.01 -4.44
N ALA A 226 6.58 -14.17 -3.79
CA ALA A 226 7.46 -14.66 -2.74
C ALA A 226 8.91 -14.86 -3.24
N ARG A 227 9.09 -15.43 -4.43
CA ARG A 227 10.42 -15.66 -5.04
C ARG A 227 11.15 -14.38 -5.40
N VAL A 228 10.43 -13.41 -5.97
CA VAL A 228 11.03 -12.10 -6.33
C VAL A 228 11.52 -11.36 -5.09
N ASN A 229 10.87 -11.56 -3.94
CA ASN A 229 11.31 -11.00 -2.68
C ASN A 229 12.59 -11.67 -2.15
N THR A 230 12.67 -13.01 -2.17
CA THR A 230 13.84 -13.75 -1.67
C THR A 230 15.10 -13.58 -2.52
N ALA A 231 14.94 -13.34 -3.82
CA ALA A 231 16.07 -13.08 -4.72
C ALA A 231 16.81 -11.77 -4.37
N ARG A 232 16.16 -10.83 -3.69
CA ARG A 232 16.80 -9.58 -3.23
C ARG A 232 17.65 -9.76 -1.99
N ASP A 233 17.23 -10.62 -1.08
CA ASP A 233 17.97 -10.89 0.17
C ASP A 233 19.24 -11.74 -0.06
N SER A 234 19.45 -12.22 -1.29
CA SER A 234 20.57 -13.10 -1.68
C SER A 234 21.59 -12.43 -2.61
N GLU A 235 21.40 -11.16 -2.99
CA GLU A 235 22.47 -10.38 -3.63
C GLU A 235 23.41 -9.81 -2.55
N PRO A 236 24.70 -10.21 -2.52
CA PRO A 236 25.66 -9.63 -1.59
C PRO A 236 25.84 -8.14 -1.92
N THR A 237 25.71 -7.29 -0.89
CA THR A 237 26.16 -5.90 -0.98
C THR A 237 27.62 -5.89 -1.43
N SER A 238 27.83 -5.50 -2.68
CA SER A 238 29.13 -5.35 -3.32
C SER A 238 29.69 -3.97 -3.01
#